data_AF-A0A3N5SE50-F1
#
_entry.id   AF-A0A3N5SE50-F1
#
_cell.length_a   1.000
_cell.length_b   1.000
_cell.length_c   1.000
_cell.angle_alpha   90.00
_cell.angle_beta   90.00
_cell.angle_gamma   90.00
#
_symmetry.space_group_name_H-M   'P 1'
#
loop_
_entity.id
_entity.type
_entity.pdbx_description
1 polymer ?
#
loop_
_entity_poly.entity_id
_entity_poly.type
_entity_poly.pdbx_seq_one_letter_code
_entity_poly.pdbx_strand_id
1 'polypeptide(L)' 'VMEHEASVSKISEEQLFYLMSRGMSEAEAASMIVTGFIEPLVKELPMEYAVEMNRLIELQMEGSIG' A
#
# COMPACT_ATOMS: atom_id res chain seq x y z
N VAL A 1 20.46 -19.71 -8.22
CA VAL A 1 19.20 -19.71 -8.99
C VAL A 1 18.73 -18.27 -9.00
N MET A 2 18.52 -17.65 -10.16
CA MET A 2 17.88 -16.33 -10.21
C MET A 2 16.38 -16.55 -10.04
N GLU A 3 15.88 -16.30 -8.83
CA GLU A 3 14.44 -16.19 -8.60
C GLU A 3 13.97 -14.85 -9.17
N HIS A 4 13.01 -14.92 -10.09
CA HIS A 4 12.22 -13.77 -10.53
C HIS A 4 10.80 -14.07 -10.09
N GLU A 5 10.45 -13.72 -8.86
CA GLU A 5 9.07 -13.71 -8.41
C GLU A 5 8.49 -12.31 -8.66
N ALA A 6 7.74 -12.19 -9.76
CA ALA A 6 6.84 -11.06 -9.94
C ALA A 6 5.45 -11.52 -9.50
N SER A 7 4.98 -11.05 -8.35
CA SER A 7 3.61 -11.27 -7.90
C SER A 7 2.75 -10.04 -8.25
N VAL A 8 1.66 -10.25 -8.98
CA VAL A 8 0.63 -9.23 -9.20
C VAL A 8 -0.48 -9.51 -8.21
N SER A 9 -0.56 -8.71 -7.15
CA SER A 9 -1.63 -8.82 -6.15
C SER A 9 -2.66 -7.71 -6.37
N LYS A 10 -3.94 -8.09 -6.45
CA LYS A 10 -5.05 -7.15 -6.40
C LYS A 10 -5.37 -6.84 -4.93
N ILE A 11 -5.93 -5.65 -4.66
CA ILE A 11 -6.48 -5.35 -3.33
C ILE A 11 -7.56 -6.39 -3.01
N SER A 12 -7.49 -6.98 -1.81
CA SER A 12 -8.47 -7.97 -1.35
C SER A 12 -9.81 -7.28 -1.11
N GLU A 13 -10.83 -7.64 -1.88
CA GLU A 13 -12.21 -7.14 -1.72
C GLU A 13 -12.77 -7.44 -0.32
N GLU A 14 -12.37 -8.56 0.28
CA GLU A 14 -12.76 -8.93 1.64
C GLU A 14 -12.16 -7.98 2.68
N GLN A 15 -10.86 -7.67 2.57
CA GLN A 15 -10.21 -6.72 3.48
C GLN A 15 -10.76 -5.30 3.29
N LEU A 16 -11.01 -4.91 2.04
CA LEU A 16 -11.61 -3.62 1.70
C LEU A 16 -13.01 -3.50 2.31
N PHE A 17 -13.87 -4.51 2.11
CA PHE A 17 -15.20 -4.57 2.70
C PHE A 17 -15.16 -4.54 4.23
N TYR A 18 -14.24 -5.29 4.83
CA TYR A 18 -14.06 -5.31 6.28
C TYR A 18 -13.72 -3.93 6.83
N LEU A 19 -12.73 -3.25 6.25
CA LEU A 19 -12.32 -1.90 6.68
C LEU A 19 -13.41 -0.85 6.43
N MET A 20 -14.12 -0.93 5.29
CA MET A 20 -15.27 -0.06 5.03
C MET A 20 -16.41 -0.30 6.02
N SER A 21 -16.68 -1.55 6.42
CA SER A 21 -17.68 -1.87 7.44
C SER A 21 -17.35 -1.30 8.82
N ARG A 22 -16.07 -0.96 9.05
CA ARG A 22 -15.56 -0.28 10.25
C ARG A 22 -15.64 1.24 10.16
N GLY A 23 -16.21 1.79 9.09
CA GLY A 23 -16.46 3.22 8.90
C GLY A 23 -15.39 3.95 8.10
N MET A 24 -14.44 3.24 7.48
CA MET A 24 -13.46 3.85 6.58
C MET A 24 -14.07 4.06 5.19
N SER A 25 -13.67 5.13 4.50
CA SER A 25 -13.93 5.26 3.07
C SER A 25 -13.15 4.20 2.28
N GLU A 26 -13.59 3.90 1.06
CA GLU A 26 -12.88 2.99 0.16
C GLU A 26 -11.43 3.42 -0.07
N ALA A 27 -11.20 4.74 -0.23
CA ALA A 27 -9.87 5.31 -0.42
C ALA A 27 -8.97 5.11 0.81
N GLU A 28 -9.49 5.37 2.02
CA GLU A 28 -8.74 5.15 3.26
C GLU A 28 -8.44 3.67 3.50
N ALA A 29 -9.40 2.79 3.22
CA ALA A 29 -9.24 1.35 3.35
C ALA A 29 -8.19 0.82 2.36
N ALA A 30 -8.26 1.25 1.10
CA ALA A 30 -7.26 0.91 0.08
C ALA A 30 -5.86 1.42 0.47
N SER A 31 -5.76 2.66 0.97
CA SER A 31 -4.52 3.24 1.48
C SER A 31 -3.93 2.44 2.62
N MET A 32 -4.76 1.99 3.56
CA MET A 32 -4.30 1.19 4.69
C MET A 32 -3.75 -0.18 4.23
N ILE A 33 -4.43 -0.84 3.28
CA ILE A 33 -4.00 -2.14 2.74
C ILE A 33 -2.67 -1.98 2.00
N VAL A 34 -2.55 -0.98 1.11
CA VAL A 34 -1.32 -0.72 0.34
C VAL A 34 -0.16 -0.36 1.28
N THR A 35 -0.40 0.49 2.27
CA THR A 35 0.61 0.87 3.27
C THR A 35 1.12 -0.33 4.06
N GLY A 36 0.22 -1.21 4.51
CA GLY A 36 0.61 -2.44 5.22
C GLY A 36 1.40 -3.41 4.34
N PHE A 37 1.11 -3.46 3.03
CA PHE A 37 1.85 -4.30 2.08
C PHE A 37 3.29 -3.83 1.86
N ILE A 38 3.52 -2.51 1.78
CA ILE A 38 4.85 -1.94 1.56
C ILE A 38 5.65 -1.76 2.86
N GLU A 39 5.01 -1.78 4.02
CA GLU A 39 5.64 -1.51 5.33
C GLU A 39 6.92 -2.34 5.57
N PRO A 40 6.97 -3.65 5.26
CA PRO A 40 8.21 -4.43 5.41
C PRO A 40 9.36 -3.89 4.57
N LEU A 41 9.08 -3.49 3.33
CA LEU A 41 10.08 -2.91 2.41
C LEU A 41 10.58 -1.56 2.91
N VAL A 42 9.68 -0.69 3.35
CA VAL A 42 10.04 0.64 3.86
C VAL A 42 10.90 0.54 5.12
N LYS A 43 10.66 -0.46 5.99
CA LYS A 43 11.45 -0.70 7.20
C LYS A 43 12.89 -1.16 6.94
N GLU A 44 13.17 -1.72 5.77
CA GLU A 44 14.52 -2.13 5.38
C GLU A 44 15.36 -0.97 4.80
N LEU A 45 14.73 0.16 4.47
CA LEU A 45 15.41 1.31 3.89
C LEU A 45 16.04 2.21 4.96
N PRO A 46 17.18 2.86 4.64
CA PRO A 46 17.68 3.96 5.45
C PRO A 46 16.62 5.04 5.64
N MET A 47 16.58 5.64 6.83
CA MET A 47 15.54 6.59 7.25
C MET A 47 15.29 7.73 6.24
N GLU A 48 16.35 8.23 5.61
CA GLU A 48 16.27 9.30 4.59
C GLU A 48 15.46 8.89 3.36
N TYR A 49 15.54 7.63 2.93
CA TYR A 49 14.78 7.11 1.79
C TYR A 49 13.39 6.65 2.18
N ALA A 50 13.20 6.18 3.42
CA ALA A 50 11.89 5.76 3.92
C ALA A 50 10.88 6.93 3.91
N VAL A 51 11.32 8.12 4.30
CA VAL A 51 10.46 9.33 4.26
C VAL A 51 10.08 9.69 2.83
N GLU A 52 11.04 9.72 1.91
CA GLU A 52 10.77 10.04 0.50
C GLU A 52 9.85 8.99 -0.15
N MET A 53 10.07 7.71 0.15
CA MET A 53 9.27 6.62 -0.39
C MET A 53 7.81 6.68 0.05
N ASN A 54 7.55 6.96 1.34
CA ASN A 54 6.19 7.17 1.83
C ASN A 54 5.51 8.32 1.09
N ARG A 55 6.22 9.42 0.86
CA ARG A 55 5.67 10.58 0.14
C ARG A 55 5.35 10.27 -1.31
N LEU A 56 6.22 9.54 -2.00
CA LEU A 56 5.99 9.12 -3.38
C LEU A 56 4.75 8.23 -3.51
N ILE A 57 4.54 7.33 -2.54
CA ILE A 57 3.41 6.41 -2.55
C ILE A 57 2.10 7.16 -2.35
N GLU A 58 2.03 8.08 -1.38
CA GLU A 58 0.85 8.96 -1.19
C GLU A 58 0.48 9.69 -2.49
N LEU A 59 1.47 10.29 -3.17
CA LEU A 59 1.25 11.02 -4.43
C LEU A 59 0.72 10.10 -5.55
N GLN A 60 1.21 8.86 -5.64
CA GLN A 60 0.70 7.91 -6.63
C GLN A 60 -0.73 7.46 -6.31
N MET A 61 -1.07 7.35 -5.02
CA MET A 61 -2.41 6.96 -4.58
C MET A 61 -3.46 8.04 -4.86
N GLU A 62 -3.14 9.31 -4.60
CA GLU A 62 -3.99 10.45 -4.95
C GLU A 62 -4.33 10.50 -6.45
N GLY A 63 -3.41 10.07 -7.31
CA GLY A 63 -3.62 10.04 -8.77
C GLY A 63 -4.29 8.78 -9.32
N SER A 64 -4.42 7.73 -8.51
CA SER A 64 -4.92 6.40 -8.95
C SER A 64 -6.32 6.06 -8.44
N ILE A 65 -6.79 6.73 -7.39
CA ILE A 65 -8.16 6.60 -6.86
C ILE A 65 -8.98 7.77 -7.42
N GLY A 66 -9.49 7.59 -8.64
CA GLY A 66 -10.33 8.56 -9.36
C GLY A 66 -11.15 7.89 -10.45
#